data_AF-A0A090FPZ9-F1
#
_entry.id   AF-A0A090FPZ9-F1
#
_cell.length_a   1.000
_cell.length_b   1.000
_cell.length_c   1.000
_cell.angle_alpha   90.00
_cell.angle_beta   90.00
_cell.angle_gamma   90.00
#
_symmetry.space_group_name_H-M   'P 1'
#
loop_
_entity.id
_entity.type
_entity.pdbx_description
1 polymer ?
#
loop_
_entity_poly.entity_id
_entity_poly.type
_entity_poly.pdbx_seq_one_letter_code
_entity_poly.pdbx_strand_id
1 'polypeptide(L)'
;MGWKALKNRRKTATVNVHLDDYDHVAFDLDGTLVDSEAVVESALRRWAREERISPDNAVRMSAARRDVDLVAAIAPDLSPEREANRIAGYEVQAMGLLQPIEGAVEFYSSIPAERRSIVTSSARVSALARLEAAGLSWPRIMIAAEDVSQGKPYPQPYQTLLRMLGIAGKRCLVFEDSPTGIEAAIAAGCDCVGVGPNARDHPDTRDWIENFGEASFQTS
;
A
#
# COMPACT_ATOMS: atom_id res chain seq x y z
N MET A 1 1.65 -44.70 9.65
CA MET A 1 2.78 -43.88 9.14
C MET A 1 2.52 -43.57 7.67
N GLY A 2 1.94 -42.46 7.22
CA GLY A 2 1.81 -41.12 7.80
C GLY A 2 2.73 -40.13 7.08
N TRP A 3 2.38 -39.68 5.85
CA TRP A 3 2.88 -38.41 5.26
C TRP A 3 2.19 -37.93 3.96
N LYS A 4 1.12 -38.56 3.43
CA LYS A 4 0.51 -38.14 2.15
C LYS A 4 -0.78 -37.32 2.24
N ALA A 5 -1.15 -36.86 3.43
CA ALA A 5 -2.30 -35.98 3.61
C ALA A 5 -1.88 -34.79 4.48
N LEU A 6 -1.34 -33.75 3.84
CA LEU A 6 -1.23 -32.37 4.35
C LEU A 6 -0.77 -31.44 3.21
N LYS A 7 -1.36 -31.59 2.03
CA LYS A 7 -1.54 -30.47 1.10
C LYS A 7 -3.01 -30.07 1.22
N ASN A 8 -3.35 -29.44 2.34
CA ASN A 8 -4.64 -28.80 2.50
C ASN A 8 -4.65 -27.62 1.54
N ARG A 9 -5.08 -27.89 0.31
CA ARG A 9 -5.63 -26.89 -0.60
C ARG A 9 -6.80 -26.25 0.14
N ARG A 10 -6.56 -25.17 0.88
CA ARG A 10 -7.62 -24.18 1.09
C ARG A 10 -7.96 -23.71 -0.32
N LYS A 11 -9.11 -24.15 -0.82
CA LYS A 11 -9.77 -23.43 -1.92
C LYS A 11 -9.75 -21.96 -1.50
N THR A 12 -9.25 -21.10 -2.38
CA THR A 12 -9.33 -19.65 -2.22
C THR A 12 -10.79 -19.31 -1.95
N ALA A 13 -11.08 -19.07 -0.68
CA ALA A 13 -12.41 -18.70 -0.25
C ALA A 13 -12.54 -17.24 -0.61
N THR A 14 -13.57 -16.88 -1.36
CA THR A 14 -13.90 -15.48 -1.60
C THR A 14 -14.01 -14.78 -0.24
N VAL A 15 -13.20 -13.74 -0.03
CA VAL A 15 -13.29 -12.92 1.18
C VAL A 15 -14.50 -12.01 1.00
N ASN A 16 -15.57 -12.35 1.71
CA ASN A 16 -16.78 -11.55 1.72
C ASN A 16 -16.62 -10.44 2.77
N VAL A 17 -16.43 -9.21 2.29
CA VAL A 17 -16.44 -8.04 3.15
C VAL A 17 -17.85 -7.47 3.15
N HIS A 18 -18.49 -7.47 4.31
CA HIS A 18 -19.75 -6.75 4.51
C HIS A 18 -19.42 -5.28 4.78
N LEU A 19 -19.64 -4.42 3.78
CA LEU A 19 -19.36 -2.99 3.92
C LEU A 19 -20.21 -2.34 5.02
N ASP A 20 -21.35 -2.91 5.39
CA ASP A 20 -22.21 -2.36 6.45
C ASP A 20 -21.57 -2.46 7.86
N ASP A 21 -20.56 -3.32 8.02
CA ASP A 21 -19.79 -3.43 9.27
C ASP A 21 -18.81 -2.26 9.46
N TYR A 22 -18.49 -1.53 8.39
CA TYR A 22 -17.50 -0.44 8.38
C TYR A 22 -18.12 0.86 7.89
N ASP A 23 -17.65 2.00 8.37
CA ASP A 23 -18.06 3.29 7.82
C ASP A 23 -17.20 3.65 6.59
N HIS A 24 -15.94 3.19 6.55
CA HIS A 24 -14.96 3.56 5.53
C HIS A 24 -14.00 2.42 5.16
N VAL A 25 -13.47 2.45 3.94
CA VAL A 25 -12.43 1.52 3.44
C VAL A 25 -11.19 2.30 3.01
N ALA A 26 -10.04 1.95 3.56
CA ALA A 26 -8.75 2.53 3.20
C ALA A 26 -7.91 1.50 2.43
N PHE A 27 -7.22 1.98 1.42
CA PHE A 27 -6.32 1.17 0.61
C PHE A 27 -4.90 1.69 0.75
N ASP A 28 -3.95 0.80 0.95
CA ASP A 28 -2.62 1.10 0.42
C ASP A 28 -2.64 1.12 -1.13
N LEU A 29 -1.60 1.68 -1.73
CA LEU A 29 -1.48 1.81 -3.18
C LEU A 29 -0.50 0.79 -3.77
N ASP A 30 0.75 0.78 -3.30
CA ASP A 30 1.89 0.11 -3.92
C ASP A 30 1.94 -1.35 -3.46
N GLY A 31 1.82 -2.31 -4.39
CA GLY A 31 1.66 -3.73 -4.06
C GLY A 31 0.23 -4.13 -3.69
N THR A 32 -0.62 -3.16 -3.32
CA THR A 32 -2.04 -3.37 -3.01
C THR A 32 -2.94 -3.11 -4.23
N LEU A 33 -3.09 -1.86 -4.68
CA LEU A 33 -3.94 -1.53 -5.83
C LEU A 33 -3.18 -1.59 -7.17
N VAL A 34 -1.88 -1.34 -7.14
CA VAL A 34 -1.00 -1.33 -8.32
C VAL A 34 0.28 -2.09 -8.05
N ASP A 35 0.76 -2.84 -9.04
CA ASP A 35 2.13 -3.35 -9.06
C ASP A 35 3.07 -2.22 -9.51
N SER A 36 3.82 -1.70 -8.57
CA SER A 36 4.79 -0.62 -8.76
C SER A 36 6.24 -1.08 -8.58
N GLU A 37 6.51 -2.38 -8.43
CA GLU A 37 7.85 -2.90 -8.12
C GLU A 37 8.87 -2.45 -9.18
N ALA A 38 8.52 -2.64 -10.47
CA ALA A 38 9.38 -2.26 -11.59
C ALA A 38 9.57 -0.73 -11.72
N VAL A 39 8.56 0.06 -11.34
CA VAL A 39 8.61 1.53 -11.33
C VAL A 39 9.60 2.00 -10.27
N VAL A 40 9.42 1.54 -9.03
CA VAL A 40 10.23 1.87 -7.86
C VAL A 40 11.67 1.41 -8.08
N GLU A 41 11.88 0.18 -8.54
CA GLU A 41 13.22 -0.35 -8.84
C GLU A 41 13.95 0.52 -9.88
N SER A 42 13.27 0.89 -10.97
CA SER A 42 13.84 1.76 -12.01
C SER A 42 14.29 3.11 -11.46
N ALA A 43 13.42 3.76 -10.67
CA ALA A 43 13.68 5.06 -10.07
C ALA A 43 14.83 5.02 -9.06
N LEU A 44 14.80 4.06 -8.13
CA LEU A 44 15.83 3.90 -7.10
C LEU A 44 17.18 3.53 -7.68
N ARG A 45 17.22 2.63 -8.67
CA ARG A 45 18.48 2.28 -9.34
C ARG A 45 19.08 3.46 -10.08
N ARG A 46 18.26 4.32 -10.68
CA ARG A 46 18.73 5.56 -11.30
C ARG A 46 19.30 6.52 -10.26
N TRP A 47 18.50 6.85 -9.24
CA TRP A 47 18.92 7.75 -8.17
C TRP A 47 20.20 7.27 -7.48
N ALA A 48 20.28 5.99 -7.11
CA ALA A 48 21.45 5.43 -6.45
C ALA A 48 22.72 5.53 -7.30
N ARG A 49 22.64 5.34 -8.63
CA ARG A 49 23.80 5.52 -9.52
C ARG A 49 24.28 6.97 -9.57
N GLU A 50 23.35 7.93 -9.63
CA GLU A 50 23.67 9.36 -9.65
C GLU A 50 24.37 9.80 -8.35
N GLU A 51 23.89 9.30 -7.21
CA GLU A 51 24.43 9.60 -5.87
C GLU A 51 25.59 8.67 -5.45
N ARG A 52 26.04 7.79 -6.35
CA ARG A 52 27.12 6.81 -6.10
C ARG A 52 26.86 5.89 -4.89
N ILE A 53 25.59 5.56 -4.66
CA ILE A 53 25.12 4.60 -3.67
C ILE A 53 24.91 3.24 -4.37
N SER A 54 25.03 2.13 -3.63
CA SER A 54 24.72 0.80 -4.17
C SER A 54 23.25 0.70 -4.59
N PRO A 55 22.95 0.46 -5.89
CA PRO A 55 21.58 0.34 -6.36
C PRO A 55 20.82 -0.82 -5.71
N ASP A 56 21.49 -1.97 -5.53
CA ASP A 56 20.87 -3.14 -4.91
C ASP A 56 20.56 -2.89 -3.43
N ASN A 57 21.42 -2.15 -2.73
CA ASN A 57 21.13 -1.77 -1.34
C ASN A 57 19.96 -0.79 -1.25
N ALA A 58 19.86 0.18 -2.17
CA ALA A 58 18.75 1.14 -2.19
C ALA A 58 17.40 0.43 -2.40
N VAL A 59 17.32 -0.46 -3.38
CA VAL A 59 16.11 -1.27 -3.67
C VAL A 59 15.77 -2.19 -2.49
N ARG A 60 16.75 -2.90 -1.92
CA ARG A 60 16.51 -3.78 -0.77
C ARG A 60 15.99 -3.03 0.47
N MET A 61 16.43 -1.78 0.65
CA MET A 61 16.10 -0.98 1.84
C MET A 61 14.81 -0.18 1.69
N SER A 62 14.22 -0.08 0.48
CA SER A 62 13.04 0.76 0.23
C SER A 62 11.72 0.12 0.63
N ALA A 63 11.68 -1.21 0.77
CA ALA A 63 10.45 -1.97 0.98
C ALA A 63 9.51 -1.34 2.02
N ALA A 64 8.31 -0.93 1.55
CA ALA A 64 7.21 -0.33 2.30
C ALA A 64 7.53 0.97 3.08
N ARG A 65 8.64 1.64 2.76
CA ARG A 65 9.07 2.89 3.40
C ARG A 65 8.77 4.10 2.52
N ARG A 66 8.72 5.28 3.15
CA ARG A 66 8.77 6.53 2.40
C ARG A 66 10.19 6.77 1.90
N ASP A 67 10.33 7.34 0.71
CA ASP A 67 11.65 7.66 0.15
C ASP A 67 12.47 8.58 1.06
N VAL A 68 11.81 9.51 1.77
CA VAL A 68 12.49 10.38 2.74
C VAL A 68 13.13 9.58 3.88
N ASP A 69 12.46 8.53 4.37
CA ASP A 69 13.00 7.65 5.42
C ASP A 69 14.12 6.76 4.87
N LEU A 70 13.98 6.29 3.63
CA LEU A 70 15.01 5.54 2.92
C LEU A 70 16.29 6.37 2.79
N VAL A 71 16.19 7.58 2.23
CA VAL A 71 17.34 8.45 2.00
C VAL A 71 18.01 8.78 3.33
N ALA A 72 17.25 9.16 4.35
CA ALA A 72 17.80 9.42 5.69
C ALA A 72 18.57 8.22 6.27
N ALA A 73 18.15 7.00 5.97
CA ALA A 73 18.78 5.78 6.46
C ALA A 73 20.06 5.38 5.70
N ILE A 74 20.12 5.59 4.38
CA ILE A 74 21.22 5.05 3.54
C ILE A 74 22.13 6.12 2.95
N ALA A 75 21.75 7.38 3.02
CA ALA A 75 22.49 8.53 2.49
C ALA A 75 22.35 9.75 3.43
N PRO A 76 22.79 9.63 4.70
CA PRO A 76 22.56 10.65 5.73
C PRO A 76 23.22 12.01 5.43
N ASP A 77 24.19 12.05 4.51
CA ASP A 77 24.87 13.28 4.08
C ASP A 77 24.09 14.08 3.01
N LEU A 78 23.02 13.50 2.45
CA LEU A 78 22.14 14.15 1.48
C LEU A 78 20.90 14.73 2.18
N SER A 79 20.25 15.72 1.56
CA SER A 79 18.94 16.21 2.03
C SER A 79 17.86 15.17 1.71
N PRO A 80 17.24 14.53 2.72
CA PRO A 80 16.26 13.47 2.48
C PRO A 80 15.07 13.94 1.65
N GLU A 81 14.56 15.14 1.93
CA GLU A 81 13.40 15.70 1.24
C GLU A 81 13.71 16.03 -0.22
N ARG A 82 14.90 16.58 -0.49
CA ARG A 82 15.32 16.88 -1.87
C ARG A 82 15.46 15.60 -2.69
N GLU A 83 16.07 14.58 -2.13
CA GLU A 83 16.31 13.32 -2.84
C GLU A 83 15.03 12.51 -3.01
N ALA A 84 14.14 12.47 -2.01
CA ALA A 84 12.83 11.86 -2.13
C ALA A 84 12.02 12.47 -3.29
N ASN A 85 12.06 13.80 -3.43
CA ASN A 85 11.41 14.49 -4.56
C ASN A 85 12.04 14.12 -5.92
N ARG A 86 13.36 13.91 -5.98
CA ARG A 86 14.03 13.42 -7.21
C ARG A 86 13.62 11.99 -7.55
N ILE A 87 13.58 11.11 -6.54
CA ILE A 87 13.13 9.72 -6.70
C ILE A 87 11.68 9.71 -7.23
N ALA A 88 10.76 10.43 -6.59
CA ALA A 88 9.37 10.55 -7.05
C ALA A 88 9.27 11.07 -8.50
N GLY A 89 10.13 12.02 -8.89
CA GLY A 89 10.22 12.48 -10.28
C GLY A 89 10.67 11.39 -11.26
N TYR A 90 11.57 10.49 -10.85
CA TYR A 90 11.97 9.32 -11.64
C TYR A 90 10.90 8.24 -11.69
N GLU A 91 10.14 8.04 -10.61
CA GLU A 91 8.99 7.13 -10.61
C GLU A 91 7.95 7.58 -11.64
N VAL A 92 7.58 8.86 -11.64
CA VAL A 92 6.63 9.43 -12.62
C VAL A 92 7.08 9.17 -14.07
N GLN A 93 8.38 9.21 -14.35
CA GLN A 93 8.93 8.92 -15.67
C GLN A 93 8.86 7.44 -16.07
N ALA A 94 8.70 6.54 -15.09
CA ALA A 94 8.70 5.09 -15.28
C ALA A 94 7.29 4.46 -15.28
N MET A 95 6.22 5.26 -15.26
CA MET A 95 4.82 4.77 -15.17
C MET A 95 4.40 3.80 -16.28
N GLY A 96 5.11 3.77 -17.42
CA GLY A 96 4.89 2.76 -18.45
C GLY A 96 5.19 1.31 -18.02
N LEU A 97 5.83 1.11 -16.87
CA LEU A 97 6.10 -0.20 -16.26
C LEU A 97 5.00 -0.63 -15.27
N LEU A 98 4.11 0.28 -14.89
CA LEU A 98 3.08 0.04 -13.88
C LEU A 98 1.97 -0.87 -14.43
N GLN A 99 1.45 -1.77 -13.61
CA GLN A 99 0.23 -2.51 -13.90
C GLN A 99 -0.73 -2.42 -12.70
N PRO A 100 -2.06 -2.39 -12.90
CA PRO A 100 -3.00 -2.59 -11.79
C PRO A 100 -2.90 -4.03 -11.26
N ILE A 101 -3.11 -4.20 -9.95
CA ILE A 101 -3.31 -5.54 -9.38
C ILE A 101 -4.62 -6.12 -9.92
N GLU A 102 -4.65 -7.42 -10.16
CA GLU A 102 -5.81 -8.12 -10.74
C GLU A 102 -7.09 -7.86 -9.93
N GLY A 103 -8.13 -7.34 -10.60
CA GLY A 103 -9.42 -6.98 -10.01
C GLY A 103 -9.44 -5.68 -9.20
N ALA A 104 -8.29 -5.01 -9.01
CA ALA A 104 -8.19 -3.84 -8.14
C ALA A 104 -9.01 -2.66 -8.66
N VAL A 105 -9.04 -2.45 -9.98
CA VAL A 105 -9.76 -1.33 -10.61
C VAL A 105 -11.27 -1.48 -10.39
N GLU A 106 -11.81 -2.67 -10.67
CA GLU A 106 -13.22 -2.98 -10.49
C GLU A 106 -13.61 -2.92 -9.01
N PHE A 107 -12.80 -3.53 -8.14
CA PHE A 107 -13.07 -3.57 -6.71
C PHE A 107 -13.04 -2.19 -6.07
N TYR A 108 -11.97 -1.42 -6.31
CA TYR A 108 -11.87 -0.05 -5.82
C TYR A 108 -13.04 0.78 -6.32
N SER A 109 -13.36 0.69 -7.62
CA SER A 109 -14.45 1.43 -8.28
C SER A 109 -15.84 1.10 -7.73
N SER A 110 -16.06 -0.14 -7.26
CA SER A 110 -17.33 -0.59 -6.70
C SER A 110 -17.69 0.05 -5.36
N ILE A 111 -16.71 0.57 -4.62
CA ILE A 111 -16.94 1.25 -3.33
C ILE A 111 -17.32 2.71 -3.60
N PRO A 112 -18.35 3.28 -2.97
CA PRO A 112 -18.67 4.69 -3.14
C PRO A 112 -17.47 5.60 -2.85
N ALA A 113 -17.28 6.64 -3.67
CA ALA A 113 -16.09 7.49 -3.62
C ALA A 113 -15.92 8.22 -2.27
N GLU A 114 -17.01 8.46 -1.56
CA GLU A 114 -17.07 9.04 -0.22
C GLU A 114 -16.73 8.06 0.91
N ARG A 115 -16.73 6.75 0.62
CA ARG A 115 -16.40 5.68 1.58
C ARG A 115 -15.05 5.01 1.32
N ARG A 116 -14.25 5.56 0.40
CA ARG A 116 -12.90 5.06 0.09
C ARG A 116 -11.83 6.13 0.17
N SER A 117 -10.63 5.74 0.59
CA SER A 117 -9.44 6.59 0.62
C SER A 117 -8.18 5.79 0.31
N ILE A 118 -7.08 6.51 0.04
CA ILE A 118 -5.75 5.91 -0.11
C ILE A 118 -4.85 6.38 1.03
N VAL A 119 -4.04 5.47 1.56
CA VAL A 119 -3.01 5.73 2.57
C VAL A 119 -1.71 5.06 2.11
N THR A 120 -0.76 5.84 1.59
CA THR A 120 0.44 5.35 0.91
C THR A 120 1.72 5.95 1.48
N SER A 121 2.82 5.19 1.42
CA SER A 121 4.18 5.69 1.68
C SER A 121 4.78 6.44 0.49
N SER A 122 4.12 6.43 -0.68
CA SER A 122 4.57 7.16 -1.87
C SER A 122 4.39 8.67 -1.72
N ALA A 123 5.28 9.43 -2.37
CA ALA A 123 5.07 10.87 -2.55
C ALA A 123 3.77 11.10 -3.32
N ARG A 124 3.03 12.16 -2.98
CA ARG A 124 1.72 12.43 -3.57
C ARG A 124 1.77 12.53 -5.09
N VAL A 125 2.80 13.17 -5.63
CA VAL A 125 2.97 13.34 -7.07
C VAL A 125 3.07 12.00 -7.80
N SER A 126 3.82 11.05 -7.25
CA SER A 126 3.97 9.73 -7.87
C SER A 126 2.76 8.85 -7.58
N ALA A 127 2.13 8.94 -6.41
CA ALA A 127 0.87 8.26 -6.11
C ALA A 127 -0.26 8.64 -7.08
N LEU A 128 -0.44 9.93 -7.38
CA LEU A 128 -1.44 10.38 -8.36
C LEU A 128 -1.13 9.89 -9.78
N ALA A 129 0.14 9.88 -10.18
CA ALA A 129 0.55 9.35 -11.48
C ALA A 129 0.28 7.84 -11.61
N ARG A 130 0.50 7.07 -10.53
CA ARG A 130 0.16 5.64 -10.46
C ARG A 130 -1.33 5.40 -10.67
N LEU A 131 -2.19 6.20 -10.01
CA LEU A 131 -3.65 6.08 -10.17
C LEU A 131 -4.08 6.35 -11.62
N GLU A 132 -3.55 7.39 -12.24
CA GLU A 132 -3.84 7.71 -13.63
C GLU A 132 -3.40 6.59 -14.58
N ALA A 133 -2.17 6.10 -14.44
CA ALA A 133 -1.63 5.02 -15.28
C ALA A 133 -2.39 3.70 -15.11
N ALA A 134 -2.90 3.40 -13.91
CA ALA A 134 -3.71 2.22 -13.62
C ALA A 134 -5.19 2.37 -14.01
N GLY A 135 -5.64 3.55 -14.42
CA GLY A 135 -7.06 3.82 -14.69
C GLY A 135 -7.93 3.89 -13.44
N LEU A 136 -7.34 4.15 -12.27
CA LEU A 136 -8.04 4.31 -10.99
C LEU A 136 -8.49 5.77 -10.81
N SER A 137 -9.75 5.97 -10.40
CA SER A 137 -10.22 7.32 -10.08
C SER A 137 -9.52 7.87 -8.83
N TRP A 138 -9.29 9.18 -8.80
CA TRP A 138 -8.69 9.82 -7.63
C TRP A 138 -9.59 9.69 -6.39
N PRO A 139 -9.02 9.41 -5.21
CA PRO A 139 -9.78 9.40 -3.97
C PRO A 139 -10.12 10.83 -3.52
N ARG A 140 -11.20 11.00 -2.76
CA ARG A 140 -11.48 12.27 -2.08
C ARG A 140 -10.46 12.59 -0.98
N ILE A 141 -9.95 11.55 -0.32
CA ILE A 141 -8.96 11.65 0.75
C ILE A 141 -7.80 10.73 0.41
N MET A 142 -6.59 11.32 0.39
CA MET A 142 -5.34 10.60 0.27
C MET A 142 -4.39 11.08 1.38
N ILE A 143 -3.87 10.13 2.15
CA ILE A 143 -2.72 10.33 3.03
C ILE A 143 -1.48 9.81 2.29
N ALA A 144 -0.58 10.71 1.93
CA ALA A 144 0.66 10.43 1.24
C ALA A 144 1.87 10.70 2.16
N ALA A 145 3.08 10.44 1.65
CA ALA A 145 4.32 10.56 2.42
C ALA A 145 4.49 11.91 3.14
N GLU A 146 4.05 13.00 2.50
CA GLU A 146 4.22 14.37 2.99
C GLU A 146 3.26 14.76 4.13
N ASP A 147 2.19 13.98 4.34
CA ASP A 147 1.14 14.32 5.33
C ASP A 147 1.46 13.82 6.74
N VAL A 148 2.54 13.07 6.90
CA VAL A 148 2.93 12.42 8.14
C VAL A 148 4.39 12.67 8.46
N SER A 149 4.73 12.64 9.74
CA SER A 149 6.12 12.71 10.20
C SER A 149 6.73 11.32 10.40
N GLN A 150 5.91 10.32 10.69
CA GLN A 150 6.24 8.92 10.90
C GLN A 150 5.46 8.05 9.90
N GLY A 151 6.17 7.40 8.98
CA GLY A 151 5.59 6.43 8.05
C GLY A 151 5.30 5.08 8.71
N LYS A 152 4.77 4.14 7.93
CA LYS A 152 4.60 2.73 8.34
C LYS A 152 5.96 2.17 8.85
N PRO A 153 6.02 1.39 9.95
CA PRO A 153 4.92 0.75 10.68
C PRO A 153 4.25 1.60 11.77
N TYR A 154 4.62 2.88 11.92
CA TYR A 154 3.92 3.73 12.88
C TYR A 154 2.47 3.97 12.42
N PRO A 155 1.50 4.04 13.34
CA PRO A 155 0.08 4.12 13.00
C PRO A 155 -0.35 5.50 12.48
N GLN A 156 0.55 6.50 12.47
CA GLN A 156 0.21 7.88 12.13
C GLN A 156 -0.53 8.04 10.79
N PRO A 157 -0.17 7.36 9.69
CA PRO A 157 -0.90 7.50 8.42
C PRO A 157 -2.39 7.17 8.54
N TYR A 158 -2.72 6.03 9.15
CA TYR A 158 -4.10 5.62 9.37
C TYR A 158 -4.78 6.44 10.46
N GLN A 159 -4.09 6.83 11.54
CA GLN A 159 -4.65 7.73 12.56
C GLN A 159 -5.00 9.11 12.00
N THR A 160 -4.19 9.64 11.07
CA THR A 160 -4.48 10.89 10.39
C THR A 160 -5.76 10.76 9.57
N LEU A 161 -5.91 9.69 8.79
CA LEU A 161 -7.14 9.39 8.06
C LEU A 161 -8.37 9.31 8.99
N LEU A 162 -8.30 8.49 10.04
CA LEU A 162 -9.39 8.29 10.99
C LEU A 162 -9.83 9.60 11.65
N ARG A 163 -8.87 10.47 12.00
CA ARG A 163 -9.14 11.79 12.57
C ARG A 163 -9.85 12.71 11.57
N MET A 164 -9.46 12.68 10.30
CA MET A 164 -10.13 13.46 9.24
C MET A 164 -11.58 13.01 9.01
N LEU A 165 -11.82 11.71 9.10
CA LEU A 165 -13.15 11.11 8.95
C LEU A 165 -14.02 11.24 10.19
N GLY A 166 -13.41 11.42 11.38
CA GLY A 166 -14.13 11.45 12.65
C GLY A 166 -14.67 10.08 13.08
N ILE A 167 -14.04 8.98 12.65
CA ILE A 167 -14.46 7.60 12.95
C ILE A 167 -13.44 6.87 13.82
N ALA A 168 -13.88 5.83 14.52
CA ALA A 168 -12.99 4.92 15.24
C ALA A 168 -12.33 3.91 14.29
N GLY A 169 -11.10 3.46 14.61
CA GLY A 169 -10.37 2.48 13.79
C GLY A 169 -11.19 1.24 13.44
N LYS A 170 -11.92 0.66 14.40
CA LYS A 170 -12.80 -0.51 14.20
C LYS A 170 -13.93 -0.32 13.17
N ARG A 171 -14.16 0.92 12.71
CA ARG A 171 -15.13 1.28 11.66
C ARG A 171 -14.43 1.53 10.31
N CYS A 172 -13.13 1.26 10.21
CA CYS A 172 -12.35 1.35 9.00
C CYS A 172 -11.71 0.01 8.69
N LEU A 173 -11.94 -0.48 7.47
CA LEU A 173 -11.24 -1.64 6.94
C LEU A 173 -10.08 -1.18 6.07
N VAL A 174 -8.89 -1.75 6.29
CA VAL A 174 -7.69 -1.49 5.50
C VAL A 174 -7.39 -2.68 4.60
N PHE A 175 -7.03 -2.42 3.34
CA PHE A 175 -6.35 -3.38 2.47
C PHE A 175 -4.87 -3.03 2.39
N GLU A 176 -4.00 -4.01 2.67
CA GLU A 176 -2.55 -3.81 2.66
C GLU A 176 -1.78 -5.08 2.22
N ASP A 177 -0.65 -4.91 1.54
CA ASP A 177 0.26 -5.97 1.10
C ASP A 177 1.47 -6.15 2.03
N SER A 178 1.89 -5.10 2.74
CA SER A 178 3.15 -5.11 3.49
C SER A 178 2.96 -5.41 4.98
N PRO A 179 3.86 -6.21 5.62
CA PRO A 179 3.82 -6.41 7.07
C PRO A 179 3.85 -5.11 7.87
N THR A 180 4.69 -4.15 7.48
CA THR A 180 4.77 -2.86 8.17
C THR A 180 3.50 -2.03 8.04
N GLY A 181 2.80 -2.09 6.90
CA GLY A 181 1.54 -1.38 6.76
C GLY A 181 0.39 -2.06 7.49
N ILE A 182 0.37 -3.39 7.53
CA ILE A 182 -0.55 -4.14 8.38
C ILE A 182 -0.34 -3.74 9.85
N GLU A 183 0.91 -3.75 10.34
CA GLU A 183 1.25 -3.30 11.70
C GLU A 183 0.75 -1.87 11.97
N ALA A 184 0.93 -0.95 11.03
CA ALA A 184 0.44 0.43 11.16
C ALA A 184 -1.09 0.51 11.23
N ALA A 185 -1.80 -0.27 10.41
CA ALA A 185 -3.27 -0.32 10.39
C ALA A 185 -3.82 -0.87 11.72
N ILE A 186 -3.28 -1.99 12.17
CA ILE A 186 -3.67 -2.65 13.44
C ILE A 186 -3.35 -1.74 14.63
N ALA A 187 -2.19 -1.09 14.66
CA ALA A 187 -1.82 -0.14 15.71
C ALA A 187 -2.70 1.13 15.71
N ALA A 188 -3.33 1.49 14.58
CA ALA A 188 -4.35 2.53 14.51
C ALA A 188 -5.74 2.04 14.96
N GLY A 189 -5.88 0.75 15.24
CA GLY A 189 -7.11 0.09 15.66
C GLY A 189 -8.06 -0.27 14.52
N CYS A 190 -7.58 -0.30 13.28
CA CYS A 190 -8.34 -0.74 12.11
C CYS A 190 -8.38 -2.26 12.00
N ASP A 191 -9.40 -2.80 11.33
CA ASP A 191 -9.31 -4.16 10.78
C ASP A 191 -8.49 -4.11 9.48
N CYS A 192 -7.76 -5.18 9.19
CA CYS A 192 -6.91 -5.25 7.99
C CYS A 192 -7.11 -6.56 7.23
N VAL A 193 -7.29 -6.48 5.91
CA VAL A 193 -7.22 -7.60 4.98
C VAL A 193 -5.87 -7.55 4.28
N GLY A 194 -5.13 -8.66 4.34
CA GLY A 194 -3.86 -8.80 3.63
C GLY A 194 -4.09 -9.02 2.13
N VAL A 195 -3.28 -8.40 1.28
CA VAL A 195 -3.31 -8.55 -0.19
C VAL A 195 -1.99 -9.12 -0.67
N GLY A 196 -2.05 -10.15 -1.51
CA GLY A 196 -0.88 -10.71 -2.16
C GLY A 196 0.07 -11.49 -1.24
N PRO A 197 1.19 -11.98 -1.77
CA PRO A 197 2.03 -12.96 -1.08
C PRO A 197 2.74 -12.40 0.16
N ASN A 198 3.07 -11.11 0.18
CA ASN A 198 3.80 -10.47 1.29
C ASN A 198 2.97 -10.37 2.58
N ALA A 199 1.65 -10.28 2.45
CA ALA A 199 0.71 -10.24 3.57
C ALA A 199 0.21 -11.63 4.01
N ARG A 200 0.60 -12.69 3.29
CA ARG A 200 0.10 -14.05 3.56
C ARG A 200 0.51 -14.49 4.96
N ASP A 201 -0.44 -15.08 5.69
CA ASP A 201 -0.26 -15.63 7.03
C ASP A 201 0.20 -14.60 8.09
N HIS A 202 0.05 -13.30 7.82
CA HIS A 202 0.28 -12.28 8.85
C HIS A 202 -0.69 -12.51 10.03
N PRO A 203 -0.20 -12.62 11.28
CA PRO A 203 -1.02 -13.12 12.40
C PRO A 203 -2.18 -12.19 12.78
N ASP A 204 -2.04 -10.90 12.49
CA ASP A 204 -3.00 -9.87 12.89
C ASP A 204 -3.96 -9.44 11.77
N THR A 205 -3.88 -10.04 10.58
CA THR A 205 -4.90 -9.77 9.55
C THR A 205 -6.19 -10.51 9.87
N ARG A 206 -7.31 -9.84 9.58
CA ARG A 206 -8.65 -10.44 9.71
C ARG A 206 -8.87 -11.52 8.65
N ASP A 207 -8.40 -11.26 7.44
CA ASP A 207 -8.47 -12.16 6.31
C ASP A 207 -7.33 -11.86 5.32
N TRP A 208 -7.23 -12.67 4.26
CA TRP A 208 -6.20 -12.52 3.24
C TRP A 208 -6.75 -12.92 1.86
N ILE A 209 -6.37 -12.16 0.84
CA ILE A 209 -6.67 -12.42 -0.57
C ILE A 209 -5.38 -12.46 -1.39
N GLU A 210 -5.32 -13.29 -2.43
CA GLU A 210 -4.20 -13.23 -3.39
C GLU A 210 -4.27 -11.91 -4.18
N ASN A 211 -5.48 -11.57 -4.65
CA ASN A 211 -5.78 -10.36 -5.38
C ASN A 211 -7.29 -10.04 -5.26
N PHE A 212 -7.72 -8.92 -5.86
CA PHE A 212 -9.10 -8.45 -5.73
C PHE A 212 -10.12 -9.23 -6.55
N GLY A 213 -9.69 -10.16 -7.43
CA GLY A 213 -10.59 -11.13 -8.07
C GLY A 213 -11.23 -12.10 -7.07
N GLU A 214 -10.66 -12.23 -5.86
CA GLU A 214 -11.17 -13.05 -4.77
C GLU A 214 -11.98 -12.27 -3.73
N ALA A 215 -12.14 -10.96 -3.93
CA ALA A 215 -12.84 -10.08 -3.01
C ALA A 215 -14.16 -9.61 -3.63
N SER A 216 -15.24 -9.64 -2.85
CA SER A 216 -16.52 -9.08 -3.27
C SER A 216 -17.21 -8.38 -2.11
N PHE A 217 -18.00 -7.36 -2.45
CA PHE A 217 -18.82 -6.66 -1.48
C PHE A 217 -20.27 -7.07 -1.59
N GLN A 218 -20.91 -7.15 -0.45
CA GLN A 218 -22.35 -7.16 -0.33
C GLN A 218 -22.76 -5.86 0.36
N THR A 219 -23.53 -5.04 -0.33
CA THR A 219 -24.31 -3.95 0.27
C THR A 219 -25.72 -4.49 0.48
N SER A 220 -26.29 -4.30 1.68
CA SER A 220 -27.68 -4.65 1.96
C SER A 220 -28.68 -3.88 1.10
#